data_AF-A0A8T0UBK7-F1
#
_entry.id   AF-A0A8T0UBK7-F1
#
_cell.length_a   1.000
_cell.length_b   1.000
_cell.length_c   1.000
_cell.angle_alpha   90.00
_cell.angle_beta   90.00
_cell.angle_gamma   90.00
#
_symmetry.space_group_name_H-M   'P 1'
#
loop_
_entity.id
_entity.type
_entity.pdbx_description
1 polymer ?
#
loop_
_entity_poly.entity_id
_entity_poly.type
_entity_poly.pdbx_seq_one_letter_code
_entity_poly.pdbx_strand_id
1 'polypeptide(L)'
;MASASSGRSSTRSSACGGRGGDADRGTSWSPIAYLEGPLEYKPAVYCKCKKKAPRWISWSIMNPGRRYYACINRRAGGCDFWQWHDEGSTTPFVKQLLIDLRDKVWALAKENAELRDSFADARSGTEQQLFGTLQWTALTTALADKESEVFSLTGNLKKLETQRQLLVVAIIGCMCIVVGMLFT
;
A
#
# COMPACT_ATOMS: atom_id res chain seq x y z
N MET A 1 -21.59 -36.55 -33.70
CA MET A 1 -22.82 -35.80 -34.02
C MET A 1 -23.28 -35.08 -32.76
N ALA A 2 -23.39 -33.74 -32.89
CA ALA A 2 -24.01 -32.74 -32.00
C ALA A 2 -23.88 -32.87 -30.46
N SER A 3 -22.95 -32.10 -29.88
CA SER A 3 -23.02 -31.64 -28.49
C SER A 3 -23.87 -30.37 -28.44
N ALA A 4 -24.97 -30.38 -27.68
CA ALA A 4 -25.80 -29.20 -27.42
C ALA A 4 -25.52 -28.67 -26.01
N SER A 5 -24.80 -27.55 -25.93
CA SER A 5 -24.58 -26.80 -24.70
C SER A 5 -25.67 -25.74 -24.53
N SER A 6 -26.57 -25.97 -23.58
CA SER A 6 -27.58 -25.00 -23.16
C SER A 6 -26.94 -23.85 -22.38
N GLY A 7 -26.84 -22.68 -23.03
CA GLY A 7 -26.31 -21.45 -22.46
C GLY A 7 -27.18 -20.88 -21.35
N ARG A 8 -26.62 -20.76 -20.14
CA ARG A 8 -27.16 -19.93 -19.07
C ARG A 8 -26.67 -18.49 -19.30
N SER A 9 -27.55 -17.63 -19.83
CA SER A 9 -27.31 -16.19 -19.91
C SER A 9 -27.35 -15.58 -18.51
N SER A 10 -26.16 -15.31 -17.96
CA SER A 10 -25.98 -14.49 -16.77
C SER A 10 -25.97 -13.02 -17.19
N THR A 11 -27.03 -12.29 -16.81
CA THR A 11 -27.13 -10.84 -17.00
C THR A 11 -26.14 -10.16 -16.07
N ARG A 12 -24.89 -9.99 -16.52
CA ARG A 12 -23.93 -9.12 -15.85
C ARG A 12 -24.35 -7.68 -16.10
N SER A 13 -24.92 -7.05 -15.08
CA SER A 13 -25.10 -5.62 -14.98
C SER A 13 -23.74 -4.94 -15.17
N SER A 14 -23.50 -4.42 -16.37
CA SER A 14 -22.31 -3.64 -16.68
C SER A 14 -22.40 -2.31 -15.94
N ALA A 15 -21.95 -2.31 -14.68
CA ALA A 15 -21.53 -1.08 -14.03
C ALA A 15 -20.35 -0.53 -14.84
N CYS A 16 -20.58 0.54 -15.59
CA CYS A 16 -19.54 1.32 -16.23
C CYS A 16 -18.74 2.06 -15.15
N GLY A 17 -17.90 1.30 -14.42
CA GLY A 17 -16.81 1.85 -13.63
C GLY A 17 -15.68 2.23 -14.58
N GLY A 18 -15.48 3.53 -14.79
CA GLY A 18 -14.31 4.04 -15.48
C GLY A 18 -13.04 3.63 -14.73
N ARG A 19 -12.15 2.91 -15.40
CA ARG A 19 -10.81 2.61 -14.90
C ARG A 19 -9.85 3.72 -15.32
N GLY A 20 -9.13 4.25 -14.33
CA GLY A 20 -7.73 4.69 -14.46
C GLY A 20 -7.49 6.14 -14.85
N GLY A 21 -6.59 6.79 -14.11
CA GLY A 21 -5.86 7.98 -14.57
C GLY A 21 -5.64 9.00 -13.47
N ASP A 22 -4.46 8.96 -12.86
CA ASP A 22 -3.88 10.02 -12.04
C ASP A 22 -4.00 11.41 -12.67
N ALA A 23 -4.04 12.39 -11.77
CA ALA A 23 -3.84 13.82 -11.97
C ALA A 23 -4.93 14.57 -12.76
N ASP A 24 -5.45 15.58 -12.07
CA ASP A 24 -5.98 16.82 -12.63
C ASP A 24 -7.44 16.78 -13.16
N ARG A 25 -8.38 17.16 -12.28
CA ARG A 25 -9.58 17.98 -12.55
C ARG A 25 -10.53 17.97 -11.36
N GLY A 26 -10.35 18.93 -10.45
CA GLY A 26 -11.22 19.20 -9.30
C GLY A 26 -12.62 19.73 -9.67
N THR A 27 -13.39 19.07 -10.56
CA THR A 27 -14.77 19.56 -10.85
C THR A 27 -15.78 18.55 -11.39
N SER A 28 -15.44 17.29 -11.73
CA SER A 28 -16.40 16.45 -12.49
C SER A 28 -16.84 15.12 -11.86
N TRP A 29 -16.25 14.68 -10.74
CA TRP A 29 -16.64 13.41 -10.12
C TRP A 29 -17.40 13.63 -8.82
N SER A 30 -18.57 12.98 -8.73
CA SER A 30 -19.35 12.98 -7.49
C SER A 30 -18.65 12.08 -6.47
N PRO A 31 -18.48 12.55 -5.22
CA PRO A 31 -18.00 11.68 -4.14
C PRO A 31 -19.02 10.62 -3.70
N ILE A 32 -20.29 10.71 -4.17
CA ILE A 32 -21.38 9.84 -3.74
C ILE A 32 -21.99 9.16 -4.97
N ALA A 33 -22.18 7.85 -4.89
CA ALA A 33 -22.86 7.10 -5.95
C ALA A 33 -24.33 7.54 -6.06
N TYR A 34 -24.87 7.57 -7.28
CA TYR A 34 -26.28 7.83 -7.50
C TYR A 34 -27.12 6.71 -6.88
N LEU A 35 -28.03 7.07 -5.98
CA LEU A 35 -28.95 6.13 -5.32
C LEU A 35 -30.01 5.56 -6.27
N GLU A 36 -30.38 6.28 -7.33
CA GLU A 36 -31.27 5.79 -8.38
C GLU A 36 -30.46 5.45 -9.63
N GLY A 37 -30.69 4.27 -10.20
CA GLY A 37 -30.04 3.86 -11.45
C GLY A 37 -30.30 4.90 -12.54
N PRO A 38 -29.29 5.30 -13.34
CA PRO A 38 -29.43 6.44 -14.25
C PRO A 38 -30.59 6.33 -15.26
N LEU A 39 -31.11 5.12 -15.49
CA LEU A 39 -32.20 4.82 -16.42
C LEU A 39 -33.47 4.27 -15.74
N GLU A 40 -33.57 4.26 -14.42
CA GLU A 40 -34.71 3.66 -13.70
C GLU A 40 -35.89 4.61 -13.51
N TYR A 41 -35.65 5.93 -13.55
CA TYR A 41 -36.67 6.96 -13.33
C TYR A 41 -37.83 6.90 -14.34
N LYS A 42 -39.02 7.37 -13.95
CA LYS A 42 -40.21 7.50 -14.82
C LYS A 42 -40.79 8.93 -14.72
N PRO A 43 -41.40 9.47 -15.79
CA PRO A 43 -41.47 8.93 -17.16
C PRO A 43 -40.11 8.96 -17.87
N ALA A 44 -39.95 8.18 -18.94
CA ALA A 44 -38.69 8.13 -19.68
C ALA A 44 -38.49 9.37 -20.56
N VAL A 45 -37.32 10.00 -20.47
CA VAL A 45 -36.91 11.09 -21.35
C VAL A 45 -35.90 10.54 -22.35
N TYR A 46 -36.12 10.75 -23.64
CA TYR A 46 -35.26 10.24 -24.72
C TYR A 46 -34.42 11.35 -25.33
N CYS A 47 -33.15 11.05 -25.62
CA CYS A 47 -32.29 11.95 -26.37
C CYS A 47 -32.57 11.88 -27.88
N LYS A 48 -31.91 12.72 -28.69
CA LYS A 48 -32.02 12.71 -30.16
C LYS A 48 -31.61 11.37 -30.78
N CYS A 49 -30.76 10.59 -30.12
CA CYS A 49 -30.38 9.23 -30.53
C CYS A 49 -31.43 8.15 -30.19
N LYS A 50 -32.62 8.52 -29.69
CA LYS A 50 -33.71 7.61 -29.29
C LYS A 50 -33.35 6.63 -28.16
N LYS A 51 -32.29 6.91 -27.41
CA LYS A 51 -31.93 6.20 -26.18
C LYS A 51 -32.46 6.99 -24.98
N LYS A 52 -32.87 6.28 -23.93
CA LYS A 52 -33.29 6.92 -22.67
C LYS A 52 -32.09 7.70 -22.11
N ALA A 53 -32.31 8.99 -21.87
CA ALA A 53 -31.30 9.89 -21.34
C ALA A 53 -31.12 9.62 -19.85
N PRO A 54 -29.90 9.42 -19.37
CA PRO A 54 -29.68 9.34 -17.93
C PRO A 54 -30.10 10.62 -17.20
N ARG A 55 -30.56 10.47 -15.95
CA ARG A 55 -30.78 11.59 -15.03
C ARG A 55 -29.52 11.85 -14.21
N TRP A 56 -28.76 12.84 -14.62
CA TRP A 56 -27.55 13.31 -13.95
C TRP A 56 -27.89 14.33 -12.86
N ILE A 57 -26.93 14.57 -11.97
CA ILE A 57 -26.88 15.56 -10.91
C ILE A 57 -25.68 16.46 -11.21
N SER A 58 -25.91 17.76 -11.23
CA SER A 58 -24.86 18.76 -11.35
C SER A 58 -24.14 18.92 -10.01
N TRP A 59 -22.80 18.90 -10.07
CA TRP A 59 -21.91 19.21 -8.95
C TRP A 59 -21.24 20.58 -9.11
N SER A 60 -21.72 21.39 -10.07
CA SER A 60 -21.23 22.76 -10.26
C SER A 60 -21.59 23.64 -9.07
N ILE A 61 -20.77 24.67 -8.84
CA ILE A 61 -20.98 25.66 -7.77
C ILE A 61 -22.33 26.40 -7.95
N MET A 62 -22.73 26.69 -9.19
CA MET A 62 -23.96 27.45 -9.47
C MET A 62 -25.24 26.61 -9.30
N ASN A 63 -25.16 25.31 -9.59
CA ASN A 63 -26.30 24.39 -9.58
C ASN A 63 -25.95 23.07 -8.86
N PRO A 64 -25.54 23.10 -7.58
CA PRO A 64 -25.20 21.88 -6.85
C PRO A 64 -26.46 21.08 -6.56
N GLY A 65 -26.40 19.76 -6.75
CA GLY A 65 -27.52 18.85 -6.51
C GLY A 65 -28.63 18.89 -7.57
N ARG A 66 -28.64 19.85 -8.49
CA ARG A 66 -29.71 19.99 -9.50
C ARG A 66 -29.61 18.89 -10.55
N ARG A 67 -30.73 18.24 -10.84
CA ARG A 67 -30.81 17.12 -11.78
C ARG A 67 -31.07 17.59 -13.20
N TYR A 68 -30.43 16.93 -14.16
CA TYR A 68 -30.60 17.18 -15.59
C TYR A 68 -30.56 15.89 -16.39
N TYR A 69 -31.25 15.88 -17.52
CA TYR A 69 -31.15 14.84 -18.53
C TYR A 69 -30.07 15.22 -19.54
N ALA A 70 -29.23 14.26 -19.91
CA ALA A 70 -28.31 14.45 -21.03
C ALA A 70 -28.02 13.13 -21.73
N CYS A 71 -27.65 13.17 -23.01
CA CYS A 71 -27.26 11.98 -23.75
C CYS A 71 -26.10 11.25 -23.03
N ILE A 72 -26.22 9.93 -22.84
CA ILE A 72 -25.15 9.12 -22.22
C ILE A 72 -23.83 9.20 -22.98
N ASN A 73 -23.91 9.33 -24.31
CA ASN A 73 -22.75 9.44 -25.19
C ASN A 73 -22.34 10.89 -25.46
N ARG A 74 -22.89 11.90 -24.74
CA ARG A 74 -22.62 13.33 -25.02
C ARG A 74 -21.12 13.67 -25.02
N ARG A 75 -20.31 12.98 -24.19
CA ARG A 75 -18.85 13.16 -24.14
C ARG A 75 -18.06 12.27 -25.10
N ALA A 76 -18.72 11.33 -25.77
CA ALA A 76 -18.13 10.34 -26.67
C ALA A 76 -18.66 10.50 -28.11
N GLY A 77 -18.95 11.74 -28.54
CA GLY A 77 -19.45 12.06 -29.89
C GLY A 77 -20.94 11.79 -30.13
N GLY A 78 -21.74 11.56 -29.07
CA GLY A 78 -23.19 11.45 -29.16
C GLY A 78 -23.89 12.81 -29.35
N CYS A 79 -25.22 12.81 -29.40
CA CYS A 79 -25.98 14.05 -29.56
C CYS A 79 -25.83 15.00 -28.36
N ASP A 80 -26.06 16.29 -28.63
CA ASP A 80 -25.99 17.43 -27.73
C ASP A 80 -27.17 17.55 -26.74
N PHE A 81 -28.14 16.63 -26.78
CA PHE A 81 -29.36 16.66 -25.95
C PHE A 81 -29.03 16.91 -24.47
N TRP A 82 -29.69 17.93 -23.92
CA TRP A 82 -29.59 18.33 -22.52
C TRP A 82 -30.87 19.07 -22.09
N GLN A 83 -31.34 18.81 -20.87
CA GLN A 83 -32.52 19.48 -20.30
C GLN A 83 -32.48 19.42 -18.77
N TRP A 84 -32.85 20.51 -18.07
CA TRP A 84 -33.06 20.45 -16.62
C TRP A 84 -34.25 19.54 -16.26
N HIS A 85 -34.11 18.75 -15.21
CA HIS A 85 -35.22 17.97 -14.64
C HIS A 85 -35.99 18.78 -13.60
N ASP A 86 -35.27 19.41 -12.67
CA ASP A 86 -35.89 20.20 -11.61
C ASP A 86 -36.29 21.58 -12.16
N GLU A 87 -37.56 21.98 -12.00
CA GLU A 87 -38.11 23.24 -12.49
C GLU A 87 -37.43 24.47 -11.86
N GLY A 88 -37.01 24.36 -10.59
CA GLY A 88 -36.30 25.39 -9.85
C GLY A 88 -34.88 25.00 -9.46
N SER A 89 -34.04 25.99 -9.11
CA SER A 89 -32.79 25.72 -8.41
C SER A 89 -33.06 25.53 -6.91
N THR A 90 -32.26 24.70 -6.24
CA THR A 90 -32.34 24.53 -4.78
C THR A 90 -32.20 25.86 -4.05
N THR A 91 -32.71 25.95 -2.82
CA THR A 91 -32.61 27.18 -2.01
C THR A 91 -31.14 27.56 -1.77
N PRO A 92 -30.82 28.85 -1.60
CA PRO A 92 -29.44 29.30 -1.36
C PRO A 92 -28.77 28.57 -0.20
N PHE A 93 -29.52 28.31 0.88
CA PHE A 93 -29.05 27.54 2.03
C PHE A 93 -28.58 26.13 1.62
N VAL A 94 -29.41 25.38 0.88
CA VAL A 94 -29.05 24.02 0.47
C VAL A 94 -27.90 24.02 -0.53
N LYS A 95 -27.81 25.03 -1.42
CA LYS A 95 -26.66 25.17 -2.30
C LYS A 95 -25.35 25.30 -1.51
N GLN A 96 -25.34 26.18 -0.51
CA GLN A 96 -24.18 26.39 0.35
C GLN A 96 -23.84 25.12 1.14
N LEU A 97 -24.84 24.49 1.77
CA LEU A 97 -24.64 23.26 2.53
C LEU A 97 -24.04 22.13 1.68
N LEU A 98 -24.53 21.93 0.45
CA LEU A 98 -23.99 20.90 -0.45
C LEU A 98 -22.55 21.19 -0.88
N ILE A 99 -22.20 22.47 -1.06
CA ILE A 99 -20.83 22.89 -1.36
C ILE A 99 -19.94 22.61 -0.15
N ASP A 100 -20.32 23.10 1.03
CA ASP A 100 -19.54 22.94 2.26
C ASP A 100 -19.31 21.45 2.60
N LEU A 101 -20.34 20.62 2.43
CA LEU A 101 -20.23 19.18 2.66
C LEU A 101 -19.31 18.50 1.64
N ARG A 102 -19.41 18.86 0.36
CA ARG A 102 -18.50 18.32 -0.67
C ARG A 102 -17.05 18.67 -0.34
N ASP A 103 -16.80 19.92 0.03
CA ASP A 103 -15.46 20.41 0.30
C ASP A 103 -14.88 19.73 1.56
N LYS A 104 -15.71 19.53 2.60
CA LYS A 104 -15.35 18.71 3.77
C LYS A 104 -15.05 17.25 3.42
N VAL A 105 -15.86 16.62 2.57
CA VAL A 105 -15.62 15.23 2.14
C VAL A 105 -14.30 15.11 1.38
N TRP A 106 -13.95 16.10 0.55
CA TRP A 106 -12.66 16.12 -0.13
C TRP A 106 -11.49 16.33 0.84
N ALA A 107 -11.62 17.24 1.80
CA ALA A 107 -10.60 17.44 2.84
C ALA A 107 -10.37 16.15 3.64
N LEU A 108 -11.45 15.53 4.13
CA LEU A 108 -11.38 14.26 4.87
C LEU A 108 -10.83 13.11 4.01
N ALA A 109 -11.16 13.05 2.72
CA ALA A 109 -10.62 12.02 1.83
C ALA A 109 -9.10 12.18 1.65
N LYS A 110 -8.62 13.43 1.55
CA LYS A 110 -7.19 13.74 1.49
C LYS A 110 -6.49 13.36 2.80
N GLU A 111 -7.00 13.80 3.94
CA GLU A 111 -6.46 13.46 5.27
C GLU A 111 -6.43 11.94 5.48
N ASN A 112 -7.48 11.22 5.08
CA ASN A 112 -7.50 9.76 5.16
C ASN A 112 -6.45 9.09 4.26
N ALA A 113 -6.15 9.66 3.09
CA ALA A 113 -5.09 9.14 2.22
C ALA A 113 -3.72 9.34 2.89
N GLU A 114 -3.44 10.54 3.39
CA GLU A 114 -2.20 10.86 4.11
C GLU A 114 -2.00 10.00 5.35
N LEU A 115 -3.07 9.79 6.14
CA LEU A 115 -3.03 8.90 7.29
C LEU A 115 -2.71 7.47 6.87
N ARG A 116 -3.33 6.95 5.80
CA ARG A 116 -3.06 5.59 5.32
C ARG A 116 -1.62 5.40 4.86
N ASP A 117 -1.05 6.40 4.20
CA ASP A 117 0.35 6.38 3.76
C ASP A 117 1.29 6.40 4.98
N SER A 118 1.06 7.30 5.94
CA SER A 118 1.86 7.35 7.16
C SER A 118 1.78 6.06 8.01
N PHE A 119 0.61 5.41 8.06
CA PHE A 119 0.47 4.10 8.70
C PHE A 119 1.23 3.00 7.95
N ALA A 120 1.24 3.03 6.62
CA ALA A 120 2.00 2.07 5.82
C ALA A 120 3.52 2.24 6.03
N ASP A 121 4.00 3.48 6.10
CA ASP A 121 5.40 3.80 6.38
C ASP A 121 5.80 3.43 7.82
N ALA A 122 4.95 3.74 8.81
CA ALA A 122 5.22 3.35 10.19
C ALA A 122 5.27 1.82 10.35
N ARG A 123 4.41 1.10 9.63
CA ARG A 123 4.41 -0.37 9.60
C ARG A 123 5.69 -0.91 8.98
N SER A 124 6.09 -0.42 7.81
CA SER A 124 7.32 -0.87 7.14
C SER A 124 8.56 -0.56 7.99
N GLY A 125 8.59 0.61 8.65
CA GLY A 125 9.63 0.97 9.61
C GLY A 125 9.69 0.01 10.81
N THR A 126 8.55 -0.38 11.37
CA THR A 126 8.48 -1.35 12.47
C THR A 126 8.96 -2.73 12.04
N GLU A 127 8.55 -3.20 10.85
CA GLU A 127 9.00 -4.48 10.29
C GLU A 127 10.52 -4.48 10.05
N GLN A 128 11.07 -3.36 9.56
CA GLN A 128 12.52 -3.20 9.36
C GLN A 128 13.29 -3.15 10.68
N GLN A 129 12.76 -2.46 11.70
CA GLN A 129 13.33 -2.46 13.06
C GLN A 129 13.31 -3.85 13.69
N LEU A 130 12.22 -4.61 13.52
CA LEU A 130 12.12 -5.98 14.01
C LEU A 130 13.17 -6.87 13.34
N PHE A 131 13.31 -6.77 12.01
CA PHE A 131 14.32 -7.51 11.26
C PHE A 131 15.75 -7.14 11.71
N GLY A 132 16.05 -5.85 11.86
CA GLY A 132 17.34 -5.39 12.37
C GLY A 132 17.62 -5.89 13.79
N THR A 133 16.60 -5.91 14.66
CA THR A 133 16.72 -6.44 16.02
C THR A 133 17.01 -7.93 16.02
N LEU A 134 16.28 -8.72 15.22
CA LEU A 134 16.53 -10.16 15.09
C LEU A 134 17.94 -10.44 14.56
N GLN A 135 18.37 -9.72 13.52
CA GLN A 135 19.71 -9.85 12.96
C GLN A 135 20.80 -9.48 13.99
N TRP A 136 20.62 -8.40 14.74
CA TRP A 136 21.54 -7.99 15.80
C TRP A 136 21.63 -9.07 16.88
N THR A 137 20.50 -9.60 17.36
CA THR A 137 20.51 -10.67 18.37
C THR A 137 21.27 -11.91 17.88
N ALA A 138 21.04 -12.35 16.64
CA ALA A 138 21.75 -13.49 16.05
C ALA A 138 23.27 -13.23 15.91
N LEU A 139 23.66 -12.01 15.56
CA LEU A 139 25.08 -11.62 15.50
C LEU A 139 25.72 -11.62 16.89
N THR A 140 25.03 -11.10 17.90
CA THR A 140 25.55 -11.09 19.29
C THR A 140 25.72 -12.49 19.86
N THR A 141 24.80 -13.42 19.55
CA THR A 141 24.96 -14.82 19.96
C THR A 141 26.16 -15.47 19.27
N ALA A 142 26.34 -15.23 17.97
CA ALA A 142 27.49 -15.77 17.23
C ALA A 142 28.83 -15.18 17.73
N LEU A 143 28.84 -13.90 18.13
CA LEU A 143 30.01 -13.27 18.73
C LEU A 143 30.37 -13.93 20.07
N ALA A 144 29.38 -14.20 20.94
CA ALA A 144 29.60 -14.88 22.21
C ALA A 144 30.19 -16.29 22.02
N ASP A 145 29.71 -17.04 21.02
CA ASP A 145 30.28 -18.34 20.68
C ASP A 145 31.76 -18.21 20.27
N LYS A 146 32.09 -17.21 19.44
CA LYS A 146 33.47 -16.95 19.01
C LYS A 146 34.39 -16.52 20.16
N GLU A 147 33.88 -15.74 21.11
CA GLU A 147 34.64 -15.39 22.32
C GLU A 147 34.99 -16.64 23.15
N SER A 148 34.07 -17.61 23.24
CA SER A 148 34.33 -18.88 23.94
C SER A 148 35.39 -19.74 23.23
N GLU A 149 35.38 -19.78 21.89
CA GLU A 149 36.40 -20.45 21.09
C GLU A 149 37.78 -19.81 21.30
N VAL A 150 37.85 -18.47 21.24
CA VAL A 150 39.09 -17.72 21.52
C VAL A 150 39.59 -18.00 22.93
N PHE A 151 38.71 -18.05 23.92
CA PHE A 151 39.08 -18.41 25.29
C PHE A 151 39.69 -19.82 25.39
N SER A 152 39.08 -20.82 24.74
CA SER A 152 39.61 -22.18 24.71
C SER A 152 40.96 -22.28 24.01
N LEU A 153 41.10 -21.66 22.83
CA LEU A 153 42.35 -21.65 22.07
C LEU A 153 43.48 -20.95 22.81
N THR A 154 43.21 -19.80 23.43
CA THR A 154 44.20 -19.10 24.25
C THR A 154 44.62 -19.91 25.47
N GLY A 155 43.70 -20.65 26.10
CA GLY A 155 44.02 -21.62 27.14
C GLY A 155 44.97 -22.73 26.65
N ASN A 156 44.68 -23.31 25.49
CA ASN A 156 45.53 -24.36 24.88
C ASN A 156 46.93 -23.85 24.52
N LEU A 157 47.04 -22.63 23.97
CA LEU A 157 48.33 -22.00 23.66
C LEU A 157 49.19 -21.81 24.92
N LYS A 158 48.61 -21.30 26.02
CA LYS A 158 49.33 -21.14 27.29
C LYS A 158 49.84 -22.48 27.84
N LYS A 159 49.03 -23.53 27.71
CA LYS A 159 49.41 -24.89 28.11
C LYS A 159 50.59 -25.42 27.29
N LEU A 160 50.52 -25.30 25.97
CA LEU A 160 51.60 -25.72 25.07
C LEU A 160 52.89 -24.93 25.31
N GLU A 161 52.79 -23.61 25.52
CA GLU A 161 53.95 -22.78 25.83
C GLU A 161 54.59 -23.21 27.16
N THR A 162 53.79 -23.51 28.18
CA THR A 162 54.29 -24.01 29.47
C THR A 162 54.99 -25.36 29.31
N GLN A 163 54.41 -26.29 28.53
CA GLN A 163 55.05 -27.58 28.23
C GLN A 163 56.36 -27.42 27.47
N ARG A 164 56.40 -26.53 26.47
CA ARG A 164 57.61 -26.19 25.72
C ARG A 164 58.69 -25.61 26.63
N GLN A 165 58.36 -24.66 27.51
CA GLN A 165 59.29 -24.08 28.47
C GLN A 165 59.88 -25.14 29.42
N LEU A 166 59.04 -26.04 29.95
CA LEU A 166 59.49 -27.14 30.81
C LEU A 166 60.45 -28.09 30.08
N LEU A 167 60.13 -28.49 28.84
CA LEU A 167 61.00 -29.34 28.04
C LEU A 167 62.35 -28.67 27.73
N VAL A 168 62.34 -27.38 27.38
CA VAL A 168 63.58 -26.62 27.13
C VAL A 168 64.45 -26.57 28.39
N VAL A 169 63.87 -26.26 29.55
CA VAL A 169 64.61 -26.24 30.83
C VAL A 169 65.17 -27.62 31.17
N ALA A 170 64.40 -28.69 30.96
CA ALA A 170 64.86 -30.06 31.19
C ALA A 170 66.04 -30.44 30.28
N ILE A 171 65.97 -30.11 28.99
CA ILE A 171 67.07 -30.34 28.03
C ILE A 171 68.33 -29.57 28.46
N ILE A 172 68.20 -28.28 28.80
CA ILE A 172 69.32 -27.47 29.28
C ILE A 172 69.93 -28.11 30.54
N GLY A 173 69.12 -28.53 31.51
CA GLY A 173 69.58 -29.21 32.72
C GLY A 173 70.33 -30.51 32.42
N CYS A 174 69.80 -31.38 31.54
CA CYS A 174 70.48 -32.61 31.12
C CYS A 174 71.83 -32.32 30.45
N MET A 175 71.90 -31.31 29.57
CA MET A 175 73.14 -30.91 28.91
C MET A 175 74.19 -30.43 29.93
N CYS A 176 73.80 -29.64 30.93
CA CYS A 176 74.70 -29.22 32.01
C CYS A 176 75.28 -30.41 32.80
N ILE A 177 74.46 -31.43 33.09
CA ILE A 177 74.91 -32.64 33.80
C ILE A 177 75.94 -33.41 32.97
N VAL A 178 75.66 -33.65 31.68
CA VAL A 178 76.58 -34.36 30.78
C VAL A 178 77.91 -33.63 30.66
N VAL A 179 77.88 -32.31 30.49
CA VAL A 179 79.08 -31.47 30.45
C VAL A 179 79.86 -31.59 31.76
N GLY A 180 79.21 -31.48 32.93
CA GLY A 180 79.87 -31.62 34.22
C GLY A 180 80.59 -32.97 34.40
N MET A 181 79.96 -34.07 33.94
CA MET A 181 80.57 -35.40 33.96
C MET A 181 81.75 -35.56 32.99
N LEU A 182 81.84 -34.75 31.92
CA LEU A 182 82.97 -34.80 30.97
C LEU A 182 84.20 -34.01 31.45
N PHE A 183 84.04 -33.10 32.39
CA PHE A 183 85.11 -32.23 32.92
C PHE A 183 85.54 -32.60 34.36
N THR A 184 85.06 -33.72 34.90
CA THR A 184 85.47 -34.29 36.20
C THR A 184 86.38 -35.49 36.01
#